data_AF-K1XQE8-F1
#
_entry.id   AF-K1XQE8-F1
#
_cell.length_a   1.000
_cell.length_b   1.000
_cell.length_c   1.000
_cell.angle_alpha   90.00
_cell.angle_beta   90.00
_cell.angle_gamma   90.00
#
_symmetry.space_group_name_H-M   'P 1'
#
loop_
_entity.id
_entity.type
_entity.pdbx_description
1 polymer ?
#
loop_
_entity_poly.entity_id
_entity_poly.type
_entity_poly.pdbx_seq_one_letter_code
_entity_poly.pdbx_strand_id
1 'polypeptide(L)'
;MATLNYNQVLFRLVPGNVSEILEIGCAGGDLGLALKQREDLFKCRYQAIEYSKRHFDLAKTRLDQVFHADAEQFDYNSLNTKFDVIIFGDSFEHMKDPEGLLDRLIPLLKDNGLFLFSIPNVRHFYIIDCLIRGFWDYTGGGLLDKTHFHLFTLNSFYKLVLKKKLKMAEVQSIFKNLEWLQEMIKPDGFHPDFVNRYNKLIENINKPNIALELLSGWFPGISFTELDLQEILTVQFVIKVTKN
;
A
#
# COMPACT_ATOMS: atom_id res chain seq x y z
N MET A 1 -21.48 -2.66 -16.39
CA MET A 1 -20.13 -3.23 -16.16
C MET A 1 -19.85 -3.13 -14.67
N ALA A 2 -19.20 -4.12 -14.06
CA ALA A 2 -18.75 -3.98 -12.67
C ALA A 2 -17.69 -2.87 -12.59
N THR A 3 -17.78 -1.98 -11.61
CA THR A 3 -16.77 -0.96 -11.33
C THR A 3 -15.47 -1.66 -10.93
N LEU A 4 -14.36 -1.34 -11.60
CA LEU A 4 -13.05 -1.86 -11.25
C LEU A 4 -12.62 -1.28 -9.90
N ASN A 5 -12.10 -2.13 -9.01
CA ASN A 5 -11.63 -1.74 -7.69
C ASN A 5 -10.10 -1.85 -7.63
N TYR A 6 -9.42 -0.71 -7.78
CA TYR A 6 -7.96 -0.63 -7.69
C TYR A 6 -7.50 0.67 -7.07
N ASN A 7 -6.25 0.68 -6.58
CA ASN A 7 -5.63 1.87 -6.01
C ASN A 7 -5.35 2.91 -7.12
N GLN A 8 -6.10 4.01 -7.09
CA GLN A 8 -6.01 5.08 -8.10
C GLN A 8 -4.67 5.82 -8.09
N VAL A 9 -3.98 5.86 -6.94
CA VAL A 9 -2.64 6.49 -6.87
C VAL A 9 -1.63 5.59 -7.56
N LEU A 10 -1.67 4.27 -7.32
CA LEU A 10 -0.84 3.32 -8.06
C LEU A 10 -1.05 3.44 -9.57
N PHE A 11 -2.31 3.45 -10.02
CA PHE A 11 -2.64 3.62 -11.43
C PHE A 11 -1.99 4.86 -12.07
N ARG A 12 -1.99 6.00 -11.36
CA ARG A 12 -1.41 7.26 -11.85
C ARG A 12 0.12 7.25 -11.83
N LEU A 13 0.74 6.58 -10.86
CA LEU A 13 2.20 6.55 -10.72
C LEU A 13 2.88 5.56 -11.65
N VAL A 14 2.14 4.64 -12.29
CA VAL A 14 2.70 3.81 -13.36
C VAL A 14 3.11 4.72 -14.54
N PRO A 15 4.41 4.79 -14.89
CA PRO A 15 4.88 5.61 -15.99
C PRO A 15 4.34 5.09 -17.33
N GLY A 16 4.12 5.99 -18.28
CA GLY A 16 3.80 5.64 -19.66
C GLY A 16 5.01 5.09 -20.42
N ASN A 17 4.76 4.51 -21.59
CA ASN A 17 5.77 3.98 -22.52
C ASN A 17 6.70 2.91 -21.93
N VAL A 18 6.26 2.22 -20.88
CA VAL A 18 6.95 1.02 -20.37
C VAL A 18 6.54 -0.23 -21.14
N SER A 19 7.39 -1.25 -21.14
CA SER A 19 7.20 -2.46 -21.92
C SER A 19 6.82 -3.67 -21.06
N GLU A 20 7.30 -3.75 -19.82
CA GLU A 20 7.13 -4.92 -18.96
C GLU A 20 6.74 -4.50 -17.53
N ILE A 21 5.58 -4.96 -17.08
CA ILE A 21 5.09 -4.79 -15.71
C ILE A 21 4.92 -6.15 -15.05
N LEU A 22 5.36 -6.28 -13.80
CA LEU A 22 5.05 -7.41 -12.93
C LEU A 22 4.23 -6.94 -11.73
N GLU A 23 3.05 -7.49 -11.52
CA GLU A 23 2.26 -7.28 -10.29
C GLU A 23 2.34 -8.52 -9.39
N ILE A 24 2.71 -8.32 -8.13
CA ILE A 24 2.71 -9.37 -7.10
C ILE A 24 1.42 -9.27 -6.31
N GLY A 25 0.58 -10.30 -6.35
CA GLY A 25 -0.75 -10.31 -5.74
C GLY A 25 -1.75 -9.45 -6.49
N CYS A 26 -2.05 -9.77 -7.75
CA CYS A 26 -2.93 -8.95 -8.60
C CYS A 26 -4.43 -9.05 -8.28
N ALA A 27 -4.83 -9.93 -7.36
CA ALA A 27 -6.22 -10.29 -7.13
C ALA A 27 -6.93 -10.61 -8.46
N GLY A 28 -8.10 -10.00 -8.72
CA GLY A 28 -8.83 -10.19 -9.97
C GLY A 28 -8.22 -9.49 -11.18
N GLY A 29 -7.11 -8.75 -11.04
CA GLY A 29 -6.44 -8.02 -12.13
C GLY A 29 -7.12 -6.71 -12.51
N ASP A 30 -7.82 -6.05 -11.57
CA ASP A 30 -8.52 -4.78 -11.84
C ASP A 30 -7.55 -3.65 -12.20
N LEU A 31 -6.42 -3.53 -11.49
CA LEU A 31 -5.38 -2.53 -11.78
C LEU A 31 -4.78 -2.76 -13.17
N GLY A 32 -4.34 -3.99 -13.45
CA GLY A 32 -3.77 -4.33 -14.75
C GLY A 32 -4.76 -4.15 -15.90
N LEU A 33 -6.05 -4.51 -15.72
CA LEU A 33 -7.09 -4.27 -16.72
C LEU A 33 -7.27 -2.77 -17.01
N ALA A 34 -7.26 -1.93 -15.98
CA ALA A 34 -7.34 -0.48 -16.15
C ALA A 34 -6.10 0.10 -16.84
N LEU A 35 -4.89 -0.35 -16.46
CA LEU A 35 -3.64 0.12 -17.07
C LEU A 35 -3.54 -0.24 -18.55
N LYS A 36 -4.04 -1.41 -18.95
CA LYS A 36 -4.09 -1.84 -20.35
C LYS A 36 -5.02 -0.98 -21.23
N GLN A 37 -5.90 -0.20 -20.63
CA GLN A 37 -6.76 0.76 -21.35
C GLN A 37 -6.07 2.10 -21.59
N ARG A 38 -4.90 2.35 -21.01
CA ARG A 38 -4.15 3.58 -21.25
C ARG A 38 -3.43 3.53 -22.61
N GLU A 39 -3.58 4.58 -23.40
CA GLU A 39 -2.96 4.70 -24.73
C GLU A 39 -1.43 4.65 -24.67
N ASP A 40 -0.82 5.13 -23.58
CA ASP A 40 0.63 5.11 -23.39
C ASP A 40 1.17 3.75 -22.89
N LEU A 41 0.30 2.75 -22.71
CA LEU A 41 0.66 1.39 -22.25
C LEU A 41 0.17 0.28 -23.19
N PHE A 42 -0.35 0.60 -24.38
CA PHE A 42 -0.94 -0.39 -25.29
C PHE A 42 0.03 -1.50 -25.76
N LYS A 43 1.34 -1.27 -25.69
CA LYS A 43 2.40 -2.25 -26.02
C LYS A 43 2.99 -2.92 -24.78
N CYS A 44 2.57 -2.52 -23.59
CA CYS A 44 3.07 -3.06 -22.35
C CYS A 44 2.53 -4.47 -22.13
N ARG A 45 3.42 -5.42 -21.82
CA ARG A 45 3.07 -6.73 -21.34
C ARG A 45 2.85 -6.67 -19.84
N TYR A 46 1.64 -6.99 -19.40
CA TYR A 46 1.27 -7.04 -18.00
C TYR A 46 1.31 -8.48 -17.47
N GLN A 47 2.31 -8.77 -16.63
CA GLN A 47 2.48 -10.06 -15.98
C GLN A 47 2.10 -9.97 -14.51
N ALA A 48 1.57 -11.05 -13.94
CA ALA A 48 1.20 -11.09 -12.54
C ALA A 48 1.41 -12.44 -11.88
N ILE A 49 1.63 -12.45 -10.57
CA ILE A 49 1.62 -13.64 -9.71
C ILE A 49 0.45 -13.52 -8.74
N GLU A 50 -0.40 -14.55 -8.66
CA GLU A 50 -1.56 -14.57 -7.79
C GLU A 50 -1.69 -15.91 -7.07
N TYR A 51 -1.81 -15.86 -5.74
CA TYR A 51 -1.89 -17.05 -4.90
C TYR A 51 -3.30 -17.66 -4.87
N SER A 52 -4.36 -16.84 -4.89
CA SER A 52 -5.74 -17.33 -4.83
C SER A 52 -6.19 -17.86 -6.18
N LYS A 53 -6.52 -19.16 -6.24
CA LYS A 53 -7.05 -19.79 -7.46
C LYS A 53 -8.27 -19.05 -8.04
N ARG A 54 -9.17 -18.58 -7.17
CA ARG A 54 -10.37 -17.83 -7.58
C ARG A 54 -10.00 -16.52 -8.28
N HIS A 55 -9.05 -15.78 -7.72
CA HIS A 55 -8.60 -14.51 -8.28
C HIS A 55 -7.80 -14.72 -9.55
N PHE A 56 -6.89 -15.70 -9.55
CA PHE A 56 -6.16 -16.14 -10.73
C PHE A 56 -7.08 -16.45 -11.91
N ASP A 57 -8.18 -17.19 -11.68
CA ASP A 57 -9.11 -17.56 -12.74
C ASP A 57 -9.79 -16.37 -13.41
N LEU A 58 -9.95 -15.26 -12.69
CA LEU A 58 -10.46 -14.00 -13.22
C LEU A 58 -9.33 -13.17 -13.86
N ALA A 59 -8.18 -13.06 -13.22
CA ALA A 59 -7.06 -12.27 -13.70
C ALA A 59 -6.52 -12.80 -15.04
N LYS A 60 -6.47 -14.12 -15.23
CA LYS A 60 -6.03 -14.74 -16.49
C LYS A 60 -6.90 -14.39 -17.70
N THR A 61 -8.14 -13.92 -17.48
CA THR A 61 -9.03 -13.47 -18.58
C THR A 61 -8.85 -11.99 -18.89
N ARG A 62 -8.00 -11.27 -18.14
CA ARG A 62 -7.85 -9.82 -18.17
C ARG A 62 -6.42 -9.39 -18.50
N LEU A 63 -5.42 -10.11 -18.00
CA LEU A 63 -3.99 -9.76 -18.08
C LEU A 63 -3.27 -10.59 -19.15
N ASP A 64 -2.07 -10.17 -19.56
CA ASP A 64 -1.32 -10.86 -20.62
C ASP A 64 -0.76 -12.20 -20.15
N GLN A 65 -0.31 -12.26 -18.89
CA GLN A 65 0.13 -13.48 -18.27
C GLN A 65 -0.09 -13.44 -16.77
N VAL A 66 -0.66 -14.50 -16.22
CA VAL A 66 -0.81 -14.67 -14.77
C VAL A 66 -0.25 -16.03 -14.39
N PHE A 67 0.52 -16.07 -13.31
CA PHE A 67 1.02 -17.29 -12.70
C PHE A 67 0.24 -17.57 -11.42
N HIS A 68 -0.37 -18.74 -11.32
CA HIS A 68 -0.99 -19.22 -10.08
C HIS A 68 0.11 -19.79 -9.17
N ALA A 69 0.62 -18.99 -8.25
CA ALA A 69 1.74 -19.38 -7.40
C ALA A 69 1.79 -18.56 -6.11
N ASP A 70 2.46 -19.13 -5.11
CA ASP A 70 3.00 -18.36 -3.99
C ASP A 70 4.21 -17.55 -4.49
N ALA A 71 4.13 -16.22 -4.40
CA ALA A 71 5.20 -15.32 -4.81
C ALA A 71 6.51 -15.60 -4.06
N GLU A 72 6.43 -16.06 -2.81
CA GLU A 72 7.61 -16.38 -2.02
C GLU A 72 8.26 -17.71 -2.43
N GLN A 73 7.57 -18.55 -3.20
CA GLN A 73 8.10 -19.84 -3.68
C GLN A 73 8.27 -19.87 -5.19
N PHE A 74 7.90 -18.80 -5.90
CA PHE A 74 7.99 -18.72 -7.34
C PHE A 74 9.45 -18.69 -7.83
N ASP A 75 9.75 -19.47 -8.87
CA ASP A 75 11.06 -19.43 -9.52
C ASP A 75 11.15 -18.24 -10.48
N TYR A 76 11.61 -17.12 -9.95
CA TYR A 76 11.82 -15.89 -10.69
C TYR A 76 12.84 -16.01 -11.82
N ASN A 77 13.75 -16.99 -11.79
CA ASN A 77 14.72 -17.20 -12.89
C ASN A 77 14.04 -17.75 -14.15
N SER A 78 12.84 -18.31 -14.01
CA SER A 78 12.01 -18.72 -15.16
C SER A 78 11.50 -17.53 -15.97
N LEU A 79 11.46 -16.32 -15.37
CA LEU A 79 11.12 -15.09 -16.07
C LEU A 79 12.34 -14.61 -16.86
N ASN A 80 12.37 -14.94 -18.15
CA ASN A 80 13.42 -14.48 -19.08
C ASN A 80 13.22 -13.01 -19.49
N THR A 81 12.92 -12.11 -18.55
CA THR A 81 12.72 -10.69 -18.82
C THR A 81 13.11 -9.83 -17.62
N LYS A 82 13.30 -8.53 -17.86
CA LYS A 82 13.42 -7.52 -16.81
C LYS A 82 12.23 -6.56 -16.88
N PHE A 83 11.82 -6.07 -15.72
CA PHE A 83 10.64 -5.24 -15.56
C PHE A 83 10.98 -3.75 -15.48
N ASP A 84 10.18 -2.94 -16.17
CA ASP A 84 10.19 -1.49 -15.98
C ASP A 84 9.52 -1.13 -14.65
N VAL A 85 8.45 -1.86 -14.29
CA VAL A 85 7.69 -1.64 -13.06
C VAL A 85 7.41 -2.97 -12.37
N ILE A 86 7.69 -3.06 -11.07
CA ILE A 86 7.21 -4.15 -10.21
C ILE A 86 6.25 -3.57 -9.16
N ILE A 87 5.03 -4.08 -9.08
CA ILE A 87 3.93 -3.51 -8.30
C ILE A 87 3.55 -4.43 -7.14
N PHE A 88 3.40 -3.86 -5.96
CA PHE A 88 2.76 -4.45 -4.78
C PHE A 88 1.57 -3.58 -4.39
N GLY A 89 0.38 -3.88 -4.92
CA GLY A 89 -0.85 -3.17 -4.59
C GLY A 89 -1.61 -3.87 -3.49
N ASP A 90 -1.24 -3.61 -2.23
CA ASP A 90 -1.87 -4.22 -1.04
C ASP A 90 -1.51 -5.70 -0.86
N SER A 91 -0.26 -6.06 -1.14
CA SER A 91 0.22 -7.45 -1.06
C SER A 91 1.52 -7.63 -0.26
N PHE A 92 2.31 -6.58 -0.05
CA PHE A 92 3.65 -6.70 0.53
C PHE A 92 3.64 -7.03 2.03
N GLU A 93 2.68 -6.47 2.76
CA GLU A 93 2.38 -6.70 4.18
C GLU A 93 1.91 -8.14 4.47
N HIS A 94 1.46 -8.85 3.44
CA HIS A 94 1.03 -10.26 3.51
C HIS A 94 2.16 -11.25 3.21
N MET A 95 3.38 -10.79 2.91
CA MET A 95 4.54 -11.65 2.67
C MET A 95 5.13 -12.11 4.00
N LYS A 96 5.53 -13.39 4.13
CA LYS A 96 6.17 -13.88 5.36
C LYS A 96 7.62 -13.39 5.46
N ASP A 97 8.34 -13.42 4.36
CA ASP A 97 9.71 -12.94 4.15
C ASP A 97 9.76 -11.88 3.01
N PRO A 98 9.25 -10.66 3.28
CA PRO A 98 9.28 -9.56 2.31
C PRO A 98 10.69 -9.20 1.87
N GLU A 99 11.68 -9.35 2.75
CA GLU A 99 13.06 -9.03 2.46
C GLU A 99 13.70 -10.01 1.48
N GLY A 100 13.54 -11.32 1.69
CA GLY A 100 14.03 -12.35 0.77
C GLY A 100 13.29 -12.35 -0.57
N LEU A 101 12.01 -11.95 -0.58
CA LEU A 101 11.29 -11.70 -1.83
C LEU A 101 11.91 -10.54 -2.62
N LEU A 102 12.22 -9.40 -1.98
CA LEU A 102 12.88 -8.29 -2.66
C LEU A 102 14.26 -8.66 -3.20
N ASP A 103 15.04 -9.47 -2.48
CA ASP A 103 16.36 -9.91 -2.94
C ASP A 103 16.28 -10.67 -4.28
N ARG A 104 15.17 -11.40 -4.53
CA ARG A 104 14.92 -12.09 -5.81
C ARG A 104 14.36 -11.17 -6.90
N LEU A 105 13.63 -10.12 -6.53
CA LEU A 105 12.99 -9.22 -7.50
C LEU A 105 13.89 -8.08 -7.96
N ILE A 106 14.81 -7.59 -7.12
CA ILE A 106 15.74 -6.50 -7.46
C ILE A 106 16.56 -6.80 -8.74
N PRO A 107 17.12 -8.01 -8.93
CA PRO A 107 17.83 -8.37 -10.16
C PRO A 107 16.95 -8.35 -11.42
N LEU A 108 15.64 -8.60 -11.28
CA LEU A 108 14.67 -8.57 -12.36
C LEU A 108 14.24 -7.14 -12.73
N LEU A 109 14.51 -6.15 -11.89
CA LEU A 109 14.21 -4.77 -12.23
C LEU A 109 15.22 -4.25 -13.27
N LYS A 110 14.76 -3.51 -14.28
CA LYS A 110 15.64 -2.75 -15.18
C LYS A 110 16.43 -1.68 -14.41
N ASP A 111 17.47 -1.13 -15.02
CA ASP A 111 18.32 -0.13 -14.34
C ASP A 111 17.57 1.17 -14.07
N ASN A 112 16.71 1.59 -15.01
CA ASN A 112 15.77 2.71 -14.83
C ASN A 112 14.37 2.24 -14.36
N GLY A 113 14.26 0.98 -13.94
CA GLY A 113 13.00 0.44 -13.45
C GLY A 113 12.68 0.93 -12.04
N LEU A 114 11.43 0.73 -11.64
CA LEU A 114 10.94 1.12 -10.32
C LEU A 114 10.04 0.05 -9.70
N PHE A 115 10.02 0.01 -8.38
CA PHE A 115 8.95 -0.62 -7.63
C PHE A 115 7.88 0.41 -7.27
N LEU A 116 6.62 -0.02 -7.28
CA LEU A 116 5.52 0.69 -6.65
C LEU A 116 4.96 -0.16 -5.52
N PHE A 117 4.89 0.41 -4.32
CA PHE A 117 4.28 -0.25 -3.17
C PHE A 117 3.08 0.55 -2.70
N SER A 118 2.00 -0.13 -2.36
CA SER A 118 0.94 0.40 -1.51
C SER A 118 1.05 -0.25 -0.14
N ILE A 119 1.33 0.57 0.89
CA ILE A 119 1.68 0.09 2.23
C ILE A 119 0.73 0.69 3.26
N PRO A 120 -0.07 -0.13 3.97
CA PRO A 120 -0.89 0.33 5.09
C PRO A 120 -0.04 0.98 6.18
N ASN A 121 -0.57 2.03 6.81
CA ASN A 121 0.14 2.78 7.83
C ASN A 121 -0.35 2.40 9.24
N VAL A 122 0.45 1.65 10.00
CA VAL A 122 0.16 1.32 11.41
C VAL A 122 0.23 2.54 12.32
N ARG A 123 0.84 3.65 11.87
CA ARG A 123 0.88 4.93 12.59
C ARG A 123 -0.42 5.73 12.47
N HIS A 124 -1.42 5.25 11.74
CA HIS A 124 -2.68 5.97 11.60
C HIS A 124 -3.34 6.24 12.97
N PHE A 125 -3.92 7.42 13.16
CA PHE A 125 -4.43 7.91 14.44
C PHE A 125 -5.44 6.95 15.08
N TYR A 126 -6.26 6.26 14.27
CA TYR A 126 -7.16 5.20 14.74
C TYR A 126 -6.42 4.08 15.48
N ILE A 127 -5.32 3.59 14.91
CA ILE A 127 -4.53 2.50 15.51
C ILE A 127 -3.88 2.96 16.81
N ILE A 128 -3.37 4.19 16.83
CA ILE A 128 -2.80 4.80 18.04
C ILE A 128 -3.87 4.92 19.15
N ASP A 129 -5.07 5.40 18.80
CA ASP A 129 -6.19 5.54 19.74
C ASP A 129 -6.61 4.18 20.33
N CYS A 130 -6.80 3.18 19.47
CA CYS A 130 -7.10 1.81 19.86
C CYS A 130 -6.04 1.26 20.82
N LEU A 131 -4.76 1.35 20.44
CA LEU A 131 -3.65 0.84 21.24
C LEU A 131 -3.61 1.45 22.65
N ILE A 132 -3.77 2.78 22.75
CA ILE A 132 -3.76 3.49 24.04
C ILE A 132 -4.92 3.08 24.94
N ARG A 133 -6.06 2.72 24.34
CA ARG A 133 -7.25 2.25 25.06
C ARG A 133 -7.21 0.74 25.35
N GLY A 134 -6.15 0.04 24.95
CA GLY A 134 -5.99 -1.39 25.15
C GLY A 134 -6.70 -2.27 24.11
N PHE A 135 -7.09 -1.71 22.96
CA PHE A 135 -7.69 -2.45 21.84
C PHE A 135 -6.64 -2.74 20.77
N TRP A 136 -6.52 -4.02 20.39
CA TRP A 136 -5.62 -4.49 19.33
C TRP A 136 -6.22 -5.69 18.60
N ASP A 137 -7.45 -5.50 18.11
CA ASP A 137 -8.24 -6.57 17.52
C ASP A 137 -7.98 -6.67 16.02
N TYR A 138 -7.52 -7.84 15.59
CA TYR A 138 -7.35 -8.13 14.17
C TYR A 138 -8.71 -8.29 13.49
N THR A 139 -8.84 -7.70 12.30
CA THR A 139 -10.07 -7.66 11.51
C THR A 139 -9.96 -8.54 10.28
N GLY A 140 -11.06 -8.67 9.51
CA GLY A 140 -11.05 -9.35 8.20
C GLY A 140 -10.65 -8.47 7.03
N GLY A 141 -10.11 -7.27 7.29
CA GLY A 141 -9.79 -6.23 6.30
C GLY A 141 -9.37 -4.92 6.97
N GLY A 142 -8.58 -4.10 6.27
CA GLY A 142 -8.15 -2.79 6.76
C GLY A 142 -6.78 -2.81 7.43
N LEU A 143 -6.49 -1.82 8.29
CA LEU A 143 -5.13 -1.60 8.81
C LEU A 143 -4.60 -2.75 9.68
N LEU A 144 -5.48 -3.42 10.46
CA LEU A 144 -5.16 -4.61 11.27
C LEU A 144 -5.80 -5.87 10.68
N ASP A 145 -5.78 -6.03 9.36
CA ASP A 145 -6.18 -7.30 8.75
C ASP A 145 -5.36 -8.44 9.37
N LYS A 146 -6.05 -9.50 9.82
CA LYS A 146 -5.44 -10.71 10.42
C LYS A 146 -4.44 -11.43 9.52
N THR A 147 -4.43 -11.12 8.22
CA THR A 147 -3.51 -11.67 7.23
C THR A 147 -2.27 -10.80 7.00
N HIS A 148 -2.17 -9.63 7.65
CA HIS A 148 -0.94 -8.83 7.66
C HIS A 148 0.09 -9.49 8.59
N PHE A 149 1.20 -9.97 8.02
CA PHE A 149 2.34 -10.44 8.81
C PHE A 149 3.23 -9.28 9.27
N HIS A 150 3.20 -8.16 8.55
CA HIS A 150 4.03 -6.99 8.83
C HIS A 150 3.17 -5.73 8.95
N LEU A 151 3.44 -4.93 9.98
CA LEU A 151 2.80 -3.64 10.21
C LEU A 151 3.85 -2.53 10.03
N PHE A 152 3.67 -1.68 9.02
CA PHE A 152 4.65 -0.67 8.66
C PHE A 152 4.22 0.74 9.09
N THR A 153 5.17 1.48 9.64
CA THR A 153 5.23 2.95 9.55
C THR A 153 6.03 3.35 8.30
N LEU A 154 5.86 4.60 7.83
CA LEU A 154 6.67 5.12 6.73
C LEU A 154 8.18 4.99 7.01
N ASN A 155 8.60 5.30 8.24
CA ASN A 155 10.00 5.20 8.67
C ASN A 155 10.51 3.74 8.69
N SER A 156 9.71 2.78 9.16
CA SER A 156 10.13 1.37 9.13
C SER A 156 10.25 0.83 7.70
N PHE A 157 9.37 1.25 6.80
CA PHE A 157 9.47 0.88 5.39
C PHE A 157 10.70 1.53 4.73
N TYR A 158 10.96 2.81 5.03
CA TYR A 158 12.17 3.51 4.57
C TYR A 158 13.45 2.81 5.00
N LYS A 159 13.54 2.35 6.26
CA LYS A 159 14.70 1.59 6.74
C LYS A 159 14.90 0.28 5.97
N LEU A 160 13.81 -0.43 5.64
CA LEU A 160 13.85 -1.63 4.81
C LEU A 160 14.38 -1.29 3.40
N VAL A 161 13.86 -0.24 2.76
CA VAL A 161 14.33 0.21 1.43
C VAL A 161 15.83 0.54 1.44
N LEU A 162 16.29 1.29 2.46
CA LEU A 162 17.71 1.62 2.62
C LEU A 162 18.58 0.37 2.82
N LYS A 163 18.13 -0.59 3.64
CA LYS A 163 18.83 -1.86 3.88
C LYS A 163 19.03 -2.63 2.57
N LYS A 164 18.06 -2.57 1.66
CA LYS A 164 18.13 -3.17 0.32
C LYS A 164 18.91 -2.34 -0.71
N LYS A 165 19.57 -1.25 -0.28
CA LYS A 165 20.35 -0.34 -1.14
C LYS A 165 19.51 0.23 -2.29
N LEU A 166 18.23 0.46 -2.02
CA LEU A 166 17.29 1.13 -2.92
C LEU A 166 17.03 2.55 -2.41
N LYS A 167 16.32 3.35 -3.22
CA LYS A 167 15.97 4.73 -2.92
C LYS A 167 14.46 4.93 -2.96
N MET A 168 13.89 5.51 -1.89
CA MET A 168 12.52 6.06 -1.95
C MET A 168 12.55 7.36 -2.75
N ALA A 169 11.99 7.32 -3.97
CA ALA A 169 12.01 8.43 -4.91
C ALA A 169 10.77 9.33 -4.82
N GLU A 170 9.64 8.77 -4.39
CA GLU A 170 8.38 9.51 -4.25
C GLU A 170 7.47 8.81 -3.23
N VAL A 171 6.73 9.60 -2.45
CA VAL A 171 5.73 9.11 -1.48
C VAL A 171 4.46 9.91 -1.68
N GLN A 172 3.34 9.20 -1.84
CA GLN A 172 2.01 9.79 -1.94
C GLN A 172 1.16 9.26 -0.77
N SER A 173 0.52 10.18 -0.04
CA SER A 173 -0.39 9.83 1.05
C SER A 173 -1.80 9.62 0.54
N ILE A 174 -2.45 8.53 0.96
CA ILE A 174 -3.87 8.30 0.79
C ILE A 174 -4.56 8.62 2.12
N PHE A 175 -5.52 9.54 2.05
CA PHE A 175 -6.42 9.90 3.15
C PHE A 175 -7.78 9.25 2.93
N LYS A 176 -8.48 8.95 4.02
CA LYS A 176 -9.84 8.41 3.99
C LYS A 176 -10.75 9.19 4.93
N ASN A 177 -12.02 9.30 4.54
CA ASN A 177 -13.03 9.95 5.37
C ASN A 177 -13.47 9.00 6.50
N LEU A 178 -14.23 9.55 7.45
CA LEU A 178 -14.75 8.77 8.58
C LEU A 178 -15.70 7.66 8.12
N GLU A 179 -16.48 7.88 7.07
CA GLU A 179 -17.39 6.87 6.51
C GLU A 179 -16.62 5.61 6.08
N TRP A 180 -15.51 5.77 5.36
CA TRP A 180 -14.64 4.65 4.99
C TRP A 180 -14.07 3.94 6.22
N LEU A 181 -13.65 4.69 7.25
CA LEU A 181 -13.17 4.10 8.50
C LEU A 181 -14.28 3.28 9.17
N GLN A 182 -15.52 3.77 9.18
CA GLN A 182 -16.70 3.09 9.72
C GLN A 182 -17.06 1.81 8.96
N GLU A 183 -16.94 1.81 7.64
CA GLU A 183 -17.22 0.62 6.83
C GLU A 183 -16.21 -0.50 7.05
N MET A 184 -14.93 -0.15 7.19
CA MET A 184 -13.85 -1.13 7.38
C MET A 184 -13.84 -1.73 8.80
N ILE A 185 -14.50 -1.09 9.76
CA ILE A 185 -14.48 -1.42 11.19
C ILE A 185 -15.92 -1.70 11.66
N LYS A 186 -16.40 -2.93 11.46
CA LYS A 186 -17.69 -3.41 12.02
C LYS A 186 -17.49 -3.96 13.45
N PRO A 187 -18.51 -3.98 14.34
CA PRO A 187 -19.38 -2.91 14.84
C PRO A 187 -19.29 -2.74 16.37
N ASP A 188 -18.31 -3.34 17.07
CA ASP A 188 -18.12 -3.09 18.51
C ASP A 188 -17.55 -1.69 18.81
N GLY A 189 -17.34 -0.92 17.73
CA GLY A 189 -17.47 0.53 17.70
C GLY A 189 -16.18 1.27 17.99
N PHE A 190 -15.90 2.29 17.17
CA PHE A 190 -14.96 3.32 17.58
C PHE A 190 -15.38 3.84 18.94
N HIS A 191 -14.42 3.96 19.86
CA HIS A 191 -14.67 4.68 21.09
C HIS A 191 -15.23 6.07 20.75
N PRO A 192 -16.34 6.54 21.34
CA PRO A 192 -16.96 7.82 20.97
C PRO A 192 -15.99 9.00 20.97
N ASP A 193 -15.06 9.01 21.93
CA ASP A 193 -13.94 9.96 21.96
C ASP A 193 -13.06 9.93 20.71
N PHE A 194 -12.79 8.77 20.11
CA PHE A 194 -12.02 8.68 18.86
C PHE A 194 -12.73 9.46 17.77
N VAL A 195 -14.03 9.22 17.57
CA VAL A 195 -14.80 9.88 16.50
C VAL A 195 -14.75 11.41 16.69
N ASN A 196 -14.94 11.88 17.92
CA ASN A 196 -14.84 13.29 18.25
C ASN A 196 -13.43 13.86 17.99
N ARG A 197 -12.38 13.16 18.43
CA ARG A 197 -10.99 13.57 18.21
C ARG A 197 -10.62 13.57 16.73
N TYR A 198 -10.99 12.52 15.99
CA TYR A 198 -10.74 12.41 14.56
C TYR A 198 -11.43 13.54 13.79
N ASN A 199 -12.72 13.79 14.06
CA ASN A 199 -13.44 14.90 13.43
C ASN A 199 -12.78 16.25 13.72
N LYS A 200 -12.39 16.51 14.98
CA LYS A 200 -11.66 17.73 15.34
C LYS A 200 -10.32 17.88 14.60
N LEU A 201 -9.57 16.79 14.39
CA LEU A 201 -8.35 16.84 13.57
C LEU A 201 -8.66 17.18 12.11
N ILE A 202 -9.63 16.48 11.51
CA ILE A 202 -9.98 16.66 10.10
C ILE A 202 -10.53 18.07 9.84
N GLU A 203 -11.40 18.60 10.72
CA GLU A 203 -11.93 19.96 10.63
C GLU A 203 -10.84 21.04 10.68
N ASN A 204 -9.73 20.75 11.37
CA ASN A 204 -8.62 21.67 11.56
C ASN A 204 -7.37 21.29 10.75
N ILE A 205 -7.46 20.36 9.79
CA ILE A 205 -6.30 19.89 9.02
C ILE A 205 -5.62 21.02 8.22
N ASN A 206 -6.40 22.01 7.77
CA ASN A 206 -5.91 23.19 7.06
C ASN A 206 -5.45 24.33 8.01
N LYS A 207 -5.47 24.10 9.32
CA LYS A 207 -5.07 25.03 10.37
C LYS A 207 -4.04 24.33 11.28
N PRO A 208 -2.81 24.10 10.79
CA PRO A 208 -1.84 23.21 11.45
C PRO A 208 -1.59 23.57 12.91
N ASN A 209 -1.47 24.86 13.24
CA ASN A 209 -1.29 25.30 14.64
C ASN A 209 -2.39 24.77 15.58
N ILE A 210 -3.65 24.78 15.15
CA ILE A 210 -4.79 24.30 15.95
C ILE A 210 -4.76 22.78 16.05
N ALA A 211 -4.51 22.08 14.94
CA ALA A 211 -4.44 20.62 14.93
C ALA A 211 -3.27 20.10 15.80
N LEU A 212 -2.11 20.76 15.76
CA LEU A 212 -0.96 20.42 16.59
C LEU A 212 -1.21 20.72 18.08
N GLU A 213 -1.93 21.78 18.41
CA GLU A 213 -2.36 22.07 19.78
C GLU A 213 -3.32 20.99 20.31
N LEU A 214 -4.28 20.56 19.49
CA LEU A 214 -5.18 19.45 19.82
C LEU A 214 -4.41 18.16 20.12
N LEU A 215 -3.47 17.78 19.23
CA LEU A 215 -2.63 16.58 19.43
C LEU A 215 -1.79 16.69 20.70
N SER A 216 -1.15 17.83 20.93
CA SER A 216 -0.33 18.07 22.12
C SER A 216 -1.16 18.05 23.40
N GLY A 217 -2.41 18.51 23.35
CA GLY A 217 -3.37 18.45 24.45
C GLY A 217 -3.85 17.02 24.74
N TRP A 218 -3.99 16.17 23.72
CA TRP A 218 -4.38 14.76 23.90
C TRP A 218 -3.22 13.85 24.28
N PHE A 219 -2.00 14.22 23.90
CA PHE A 219 -0.78 13.49 24.22
C PHE A 219 0.27 14.43 24.88
N PRO A 220 0.06 14.80 26.15
CA PRO A 220 0.97 15.70 26.85
C PRO A 220 2.41 15.15 26.87
N GLY A 221 3.37 16.02 26.58
CA GLY A 221 4.80 15.66 26.57
C GLY A 221 5.31 15.10 25.23
N ILE A 222 4.45 14.93 24.23
CA ILE A 222 4.85 14.61 22.85
C ILE A 222 4.76 15.86 21.99
N SER A 223 5.84 16.19 21.28
CA SER A 223 5.84 17.25 20.28
C SER A 223 5.48 16.68 18.92
N PHE A 224 4.52 17.30 18.24
CA PHE A 224 4.11 16.93 16.89
C PHE A 224 4.52 18.03 15.90
N THR A 225 4.92 17.61 14.71
CA THR A 225 5.16 18.46 13.55
C THR A 225 4.00 18.37 12.56
N GLU A 226 3.94 19.27 11.59
CA GLU A 226 2.97 19.18 10.49
C GLU A 226 3.11 17.87 9.68
N LEU A 227 4.33 17.34 9.56
CA LEU A 227 4.57 16.05 8.93
C LEU A 227 3.95 14.91 9.75
N ASP A 228 4.06 14.98 11.08
CA ASP A 228 3.41 13.99 11.94
C ASP A 228 1.89 14.04 11.77
N LEU A 229 1.29 15.23 11.70
CA LEU A 229 -0.14 15.40 11.46
C LEU A 229 -0.57 14.77 10.12
N GLN A 230 0.20 14.98 9.05
CA GLN A 230 -0.09 14.37 7.75
C GLN A 230 0.03 12.85 7.80
N GLU A 231 1.08 12.31 8.43
CA GLU A 231 1.30 10.88 8.50
C GLU A 231 0.24 10.16 9.34
N ILE A 232 -0.13 10.68 10.51
CA ILE A 232 -1.14 10.01 11.36
C ILE A 232 -2.54 10.02 10.72
N LEU A 233 -2.81 10.91 9.78
CA LEU A 233 -4.06 10.94 9.01
C LEU A 233 -3.96 10.14 7.70
N THR A 234 -2.75 9.71 7.33
CA THR A 234 -2.53 8.88 6.15
C THR A 234 -2.87 7.43 6.48
N VAL A 235 -3.87 6.85 5.80
CA VAL A 235 -4.22 5.44 5.98
C VAL A 235 -3.21 4.53 5.27
N GLN A 236 -2.68 5.00 4.16
CA GLN A 236 -1.84 4.19 3.29
C GLN A 236 -0.90 5.09 2.50
N PHE A 237 0.34 4.64 2.35
CA PHE A 237 1.31 5.29 1.49
C PHE A 237 1.40 4.54 0.17
N VAL A 238 1.50 5.28 -0.94
CA VAL A 238 1.97 4.74 -2.21
C VAL A 238 3.38 5.26 -2.46
N ILE A 239 4.32 4.35 -2.60
CA ILE A 239 5.75 4.64 -2.54
C ILE A 239 6.41 4.16 -3.83
N LYS A 240 7.08 5.08 -4.52
CA LYS A 240 7.96 4.79 -5.65
C LYS A 240 9.37 4.52 -5.13
N VAL A 241 9.90 3.34 -5.40
CA VAL A 241 11.26 2.94 -5.02
C VAL A 241 12.07 2.64 -6.27
N THR A 242 13.27 3.20 -6.39
CA THR A 242 14.18 2.97 -7.51
C THR A 242 15.48 2.34 -7.03
N LYS A 243 16.29 1.85 -7.98
CA LYS A 243 17.71 1.58 -7.70
C LYS A 243 18.43 2.90 -7.34
N ASN A 244 19.53 2.77 -6.59
CA ASN A 244 20.47 3.86 -6.34
C ASN A 244 21.33 4.15 -7.57
#